data_AF-A0A4Q6BPH9-F1
#
_entry.id   AF-A0A4Q6BPH9-F1
#
_cell.length_a   1.000
_cell.length_b   1.000
_cell.length_c   1.000
_cell.angle_alpha   90.00
_cell.angle_beta   90.00
_cell.angle_gamma   90.00
#
_symmetry.space_group_name_H-M   'P 1'
#
loop_
_entity.id
_entity.type
_entity.pdbx_description
1 polymer ?
#
loop_
_entity_poly.entity_id
_entity_poly.type
_entity_poly.pdbx_seq_one_letter_code
_entity_poly.pdbx_strand_id
1 'polypeptide(L)'
;MSFDPSLFSKWLVADDKNLSGINFSLVNKALFCAESASGICTGLTVFDIRTFNQDFVERLRSRKDRPEYVSFKFTLYLPTFSKGRAEAILAVANLSDVQVHYTPFLKVEQSEDRFYIRSRLRVVNVDDTPVLLKFLKNTLEKLGFVDVIAQISDSADAAQKVLSLSPDLLTMDLQMPGKNGVVVVREILDEKYIPTLLISSLSMKEGTLVFDALNAGAFDYLQKPQLAERARFQEELKERILVAIDGAAPTKPAPKKSRKKWPALTPCQGGGYDSNLIWCIGASTGGPPALTRILSSLPARIPPTLIVQHIPALFSKSFANSLNQLCPFTVKEVEDGEPLLPDHV
;
A
#
# COMPACT_ATOMS: atom_id res chain seq x y z
N MET A 1 -19.65 -33.92 13.91
CA MET A 1 -20.81 -33.44 13.12
C MET A 1 -20.30 -33.12 11.73
N SER A 2 -20.74 -33.89 10.74
CA SER A 2 -20.37 -33.76 9.33
C SER A 2 -20.89 -32.44 8.78
N PHE A 3 -19.97 -31.62 8.29
CA PHE A 3 -20.18 -30.30 7.74
C PHE A 3 -20.75 -30.44 6.31
N ASP A 4 -21.90 -29.82 6.03
CA ASP A 4 -22.54 -29.88 4.71
C ASP A 4 -21.93 -28.81 3.78
N PRO A 5 -21.19 -29.20 2.72
CA PRO A 5 -20.60 -28.27 1.76
C PRO A 5 -21.65 -27.49 0.95
N SER A 6 -22.91 -27.91 0.95
CA SER A 6 -24.00 -27.22 0.23
C SER A 6 -24.28 -25.81 0.78
N LEU A 7 -23.87 -25.50 2.02
CA LEU A 7 -23.95 -24.16 2.62
C LEU A 7 -23.07 -23.11 1.91
N PHE A 8 -22.00 -23.53 1.24
CA PHE A 8 -21.14 -22.64 0.43
C PHE A 8 -21.82 -22.19 -0.87
N SER A 9 -22.74 -22.99 -1.41
CA SER A 9 -23.35 -22.73 -2.73
C SER A 9 -24.27 -21.51 -2.76
N LYS A 10 -24.72 -20.98 -1.61
CA LYS A 10 -25.58 -19.80 -1.53
C LYS A 10 -24.85 -18.50 -1.15
N TRP A 11 -23.56 -18.57 -0.79
CA TRP A 11 -22.81 -17.43 -0.25
C TRP A 11 -21.38 -17.34 -0.78
N LEU A 12 -21.25 -16.67 -1.92
CA LEU A 12 -20.02 -16.10 -2.43
C LEU A 12 -20.35 -15.23 -3.65
N VAL A 13 -20.08 -13.92 -3.62
CA VAL A 13 -19.69 -13.20 -4.85
C VAL A 13 -18.59 -12.20 -4.52
N ALA A 14 -17.40 -12.54 -5.00
CA ALA A 14 -16.32 -11.63 -5.35
C ALA A 14 -16.59 -11.14 -6.78
N ASP A 15 -16.45 -9.84 -7.05
CA ASP A 15 -16.36 -9.39 -8.44
C ASP A 15 -15.05 -9.91 -9.05
N ASP A 16 -15.24 -10.76 -10.06
CA ASP A 16 -14.34 -11.48 -10.95
C ASP A 16 -13.37 -12.58 -10.41
N LYS A 17 -13.96 -13.79 -10.39
CA LYS A 17 -13.45 -15.07 -10.95
C LYS A 17 -12.13 -15.66 -10.42
N ASN A 18 -12.28 -16.88 -9.89
CA ASN A 18 -11.31 -17.84 -9.36
C ASN A 18 -10.85 -17.60 -7.91
N LEU A 19 -11.53 -18.31 -7.01
CA LEU A 19 -11.37 -18.28 -5.55
C LEU A 19 -10.49 -19.44 -5.06
N SER A 20 -9.41 -19.73 -5.76
CA SER A 20 -8.37 -20.64 -5.28
C SER A 20 -7.23 -19.81 -4.67
N GLY A 21 -7.07 -19.84 -3.34
CA GLY A 21 -5.97 -19.17 -2.63
C GLY A 21 -6.23 -17.71 -2.27
N ILE A 22 -7.45 -17.40 -1.81
CA ILE A 22 -7.88 -16.03 -1.51
C ILE A 22 -7.08 -15.42 -0.36
N ASN A 23 -6.31 -14.38 -0.67
CA ASN A 23 -5.78 -13.45 0.31
C ASN A 23 -5.92 -12.03 -0.24
N PHE A 24 -7.08 -11.40 -0.01
CA PHE A 24 -7.35 -10.04 -0.49
C PHE A 24 -7.30 -9.06 0.67
N SER A 25 -6.46 -8.03 0.52
CA SER A 25 -6.58 -6.79 1.29
C SER A 25 -7.79 -6.03 0.76
N LEU A 26 -8.81 -5.87 1.60
CA LEU A 26 -10.05 -5.18 1.27
C LEU A 26 -9.96 -3.76 1.82
N VAL A 27 -9.41 -2.85 1.03
CA VAL A 27 -9.38 -1.43 1.38
C VAL A 27 -10.41 -0.67 0.57
N ASN A 28 -11.07 0.28 1.24
CA ASN A 28 -12.23 1.03 0.73
C ASN A 28 -13.45 0.16 0.34
N LYS A 29 -13.44 -1.14 0.67
CA LYS A 29 -14.56 -2.07 0.47
C LYS A 29 -15.21 -2.40 1.79
N ALA A 30 -16.49 -2.78 1.72
CA ALA A 30 -17.25 -3.27 2.84
C ALA A 30 -17.40 -4.79 2.74
N LEU A 31 -17.45 -5.46 3.90
CA LEU A 31 -17.63 -6.91 3.99
C LEU A 31 -18.77 -7.22 4.94
N PHE A 32 -19.78 -7.93 4.45
CA PHE A 32 -20.79 -8.56 5.29
C PHE A 32 -20.45 -10.03 5.46
N CYS A 33 -20.21 -10.50 6.67
CA CYS A 33 -19.90 -11.90 6.97
C CYS A 33 -20.90 -12.50 7.99
N ALA A 34 -21.23 -13.77 7.77
CA ALA A 34 -21.87 -14.64 8.74
C ALA A 34 -20.80 -15.50 9.43
N GLU A 35 -20.54 -15.20 10.70
CA GLU A 35 -19.53 -15.88 11.51
C GLU A 35 -20.20 -16.93 12.40
N SER A 36 -19.58 -18.10 12.48
CA SER A 36 -19.91 -19.07 13.53
C SER A 36 -19.44 -18.56 14.90
N ALA A 37 -19.93 -19.17 15.99
CA ALA A 37 -19.45 -18.89 17.35
C ALA A 37 -17.92 -19.06 17.52
N SER A 38 -17.26 -19.78 16.61
CA SER A 38 -15.80 -19.99 16.59
C SER A 38 -15.00 -18.97 15.74
N GLY A 39 -15.65 -17.95 15.17
CA GLY A 39 -15.01 -16.91 14.35
C GLY A 39 -14.72 -17.32 12.90
N ILE A 40 -15.12 -18.53 12.50
CA ILE A 40 -15.02 -18.98 11.10
C ILE A 40 -16.10 -18.28 10.27
N CYS A 41 -15.70 -17.64 9.17
CA CYS A 41 -16.64 -17.03 8.24
C CYS A 41 -17.26 -18.12 7.34
N THR A 42 -18.57 -18.31 7.47
CA THR A 42 -19.36 -19.36 6.79
C THR A 42 -20.10 -18.83 5.55
N GLY A 43 -20.11 -17.52 5.37
CA GLY A 43 -20.61 -16.87 4.17
C GLY A 43 -20.23 -15.39 4.20
N LEU A 44 -19.80 -14.87 3.07
CA LEU A 44 -19.39 -13.47 2.97
C LEU A 44 -19.86 -12.81 1.68
N THR A 45 -20.00 -11.49 1.72
CA THR A 45 -20.27 -10.65 0.56
C THR A 45 -19.41 -9.40 0.66
N VAL A 46 -18.53 -9.21 -0.33
CA VAL A 46 -17.72 -7.98 -0.49
C VAL A 46 -18.47 -7.05 -1.42
N PHE A 47 -18.54 -5.77 -1.08
CA PHE A 47 -19.20 -4.79 -1.94
C PHE A 47 -18.55 -3.41 -1.82
N ASP A 48 -18.82 -2.56 -2.81
CA ASP A 48 -18.35 -1.18 -2.79
C ASP A 48 -19.24 -0.34 -1.87
N ILE A 49 -18.61 0.48 -1.01
CA ILE A 49 -19.37 1.30 -0.05
C ILE A 49 -20.31 2.29 -0.73
N ARG A 50 -20.02 2.71 -1.97
CA ARG A 50 -20.88 3.62 -2.74
C ARG A 50 -22.21 2.96 -3.13
N THR A 51 -22.24 1.64 -3.21
CA THR A 51 -23.44 0.84 -3.50
C THR A 51 -24.30 0.56 -2.27
N PHE A 52 -23.86 1.01 -1.08
CA PHE A 52 -24.60 0.83 0.16
C PHE A 52 -25.84 1.76 0.19
N ASN A 53 -27.00 1.15 0.01
CA ASN A 53 -28.31 1.81 -0.02
C ASN A 53 -29.40 0.94 0.66
N GLN A 54 -30.64 1.43 0.70
CA GLN A 54 -31.77 0.68 1.27
C GLN A 54 -32.02 -0.66 0.55
N ASP A 55 -31.95 -0.72 -0.78
CA ASP A 55 -32.14 -1.97 -1.54
C ASP A 55 -31.09 -3.05 -1.18
N PHE A 56 -29.86 -2.63 -0.91
CA PHE A 56 -28.81 -3.52 -0.42
C PHE A 56 -29.16 -4.07 0.97
N VAL A 57 -29.63 -3.21 1.88
CA VAL A 57 -30.09 -3.60 3.22
C VAL A 57 -31.25 -4.59 3.14
N GLU A 58 -32.24 -4.35 2.28
CA GLU A 58 -33.38 -5.25 2.09
C GLU A 58 -32.94 -6.63 1.56
N ARG A 59 -32.02 -6.65 0.59
CA ARG A 59 -31.39 -7.89 0.12
C ARG A 59 -30.58 -8.60 1.20
N LEU A 60 -29.93 -7.88 2.11
CA LEU A 60 -29.25 -8.48 3.25
C LEU A 60 -30.25 -9.09 4.24
N ARG A 61 -31.39 -8.44 4.49
CA ARG A 61 -32.46 -8.97 5.35
C ARG A 61 -33.07 -10.24 4.78
N SER A 62 -33.41 -10.28 3.50
CA SER A 62 -33.96 -11.50 2.87
C SER A 62 -32.98 -12.67 2.87
N ARG A 63 -31.68 -12.39 2.97
CA ARG A 63 -30.62 -13.39 3.15
C ARG A 63 -30.43 -13.88 4.59
N LYS A 64 -30.98 -13.17 5.59
CA LYS A 64 -30.94 -13.59 7.01
C LYS A 64 -31.91 -14.74 7.31
N ASP A 65 -32.88 -15.01 6.45
CA ASP A 65 -33.76 -16.18 6.57
C ASP A 65 -32.93 -17.47 6.39
N ARG A 66 -32.48 -18.06 7.50
CA ARG A 66 -31.64 -19.26 7.56
C ARG A 66 -32.22 -20.30 8.55
N PRO A 67 -32.01 -21.60 8.26
CA PRO A 67 -32.65 -22.73 8.95
C PRO A 67 -32.35 -22.80 10.46
N GLU A 68 -33.28 -23.37 11.22
CA GLU A 68 -33.42 -23.35 12.70
C GLU A 68 -32.23 -23.79 13.57
N TYR A 69 -31.10 -24.25 13.00
CA TYR A 69 -30.14 -25.07 13.74
C TYR A 69 -28.71 -24.54 13.92
N VAL A 70 -28.41 -23.28 13.60
CA VAL A 70 -27.06 -22.73 13.88
C VAL A 70 -27.10 -21.27 14.34
N SER A 71 -26.56 -21.00 15.53
CA SER A 71 -26.38 -19.64 16.04
C SER A 71 -25.24 -18.94 15.28
N PHE A 72 -25.61 -18.16 14.26
CA PHE A 72 -24.67 -17.30 13.53
C PHE A 72 -24.69 -15.88 14.08
N LYS A 73 -23.52 -15.25 14.10
CA LYS A 73 -23.39 -13.81 14.29
C LYS A 73 -23.16 -13.15 12.94
N PHE A 74 -23.95 -12.14 12.62
CA PHE A 74 -23.75 -11.34 11.42
C PHE A 74 -22.92 -10.11 11.76
N THR A 75 -21.80 -9.93 11.07
CA THR A 75 -20.88 -8.81 11.27
C THR A 75 -20.68 -8.07 9.94
N LEU A 76 -20.86 -6.74 9.98
CA LEU A 76 -20.59 -5.83 8.88
C LEU A 76 -19.30 -5.05 9.16
N TYR A 77 -18.28 -5.29 8.34
CA TYR A 77 -17.01 -4.57 8.38
C TYR A 77 -17.03 -3.40 7.39
N LEU A 78 -16.70 -2.21 7.88
CA LEU A 78 -16.74 -0.97 7.12
C LEU A 78 -15.43 -0.18 7.25
N PRO A 79 -14.98 0.50 6.18
CA PRO A 79 -13.87 1.44 6.26
C PRO A 79 -14.14 2.56 7.26
N THR A 80 -13.12 2.97 8.03
CA THR A 80 -13.30 3.95 9.12
C THR A 80 -13.86 5.30 8.66
N PHE A 81 -13.50 5.78 7.46
CA PHE A 81 -14.01 7.05 6.90
C PHE A 81 -15.52 7.02 6.61
N SER A 82 -16.14 5.85 6.57
CA SER A 82 -17.56 5.70 6.25
C SER A 82 -18.49 5.81 7.45
N LYS A 83 -17.95 5.97 8.67
CA LYS A 83 -18.70 5.94 9.93
C LYS A 83 -19.97 6.80 9.90
N GLY A 84 -19.87 8.07 9.50
CA GLY A 84 -21.03 8.98 9.47
C GLY A 84 -22.12 8.57 8.47
N ARG A 85 -21.74 8.05 7.29
CA ARG A 85 -22.70 7.59 6.26
C ARG A 85 -23.32 6.24 6.62
N ALA A 86 -22.51 5.37 7.22
CA ALA A 86 -22.93 4.05 7.66
C ALA A 86 -23.93 4.14 8.82
N GLU A 87 -23.66 4.97 9.84
CA GLU A 87 -24.55 5.14 11.00
C GLU A 87 -25.93 5.68 10.59
N ALA A 88 -25.98 6.65 9.68
CA ALA A 88 -27.25 7.19 9.17
C ALA A 88 -28.10 6.13 8.46
N ILE A 89 -27.48 5.28 7.63
CA ILE A 89 -28.20 4.25 6.88
C ILE A 89 -28.57 3.08 7.80
N LEU A 90 -27.69 2.66 8.71
CA LEU A 90 -27.93 1.59 9.67
C LEU A 90 -29.07 1.93 10.65
N ALA A 91 -29.17 3.20 11.07
CA ALA A 91 -30.24 3.69 11.92
C ALA A 91 -31.62 3.62 11.22
N VAL A 92 -31.68 3.97 9.93
CA VAL A 92 -32.90 3.86 9.11
C VAL A 92 -33.23 2.39 8.80
N ALA A 93 -32.20 1.56 8.67
CA ALA A 93 -32.28 0.16 8.28
C ALA A 93 -32.66 -0.80 9.41
N ASN A 94 -32.89 -0.35 10.64
CA ASN A 94 -33.24 -1.17 11.82
C ASN A 94 -32.45 -2.51 11.89
N LEU A 95 -31.13 -2.44 11.68
CA LEU A 95 -30.22 -3.60 11.67
C LEU A 95 -29.63 -3.84 13.07
N SER A 96 -30.44 -3.80 14.12
CA SER A 96 -30.01 -3.99 15.52
C SER A 96 -29.24 -5.30 15.74
N ASP A 97 -29.55 -6.33 14.96
CA ASP A 97 -29.01 -7.67 15.14
C ASP A 97 -27.75 -7.92 14.29
N VAL A 98 -27.17 -6.88 13.69
CA VAL A 98 -25.89 -6.96 12.95
C VAL A 98 -24.84 -6.18 13.74
N GLN A 99 -23.74 -6.85 14.09
CA GLN A 99 -22.60 -6.15 14.67
C GLN A 99 -21.88 -5.36 13.59
N VAL A 100 -21.54 -4.10 13.86
CA VAL A 100 -20.79 -3.27 12.92
C VAL A 100 -19.38 -3.06 13.45
N HIS A 101 -18.38 -3.28 12.60
CA HIS A 101 -16.97 -3.12 12.93
C HIS A 101 -16.30 -2.16 11.95
N TYR A 102 -15.80 -1.04 12.45
CA TYR A 102 -15.08 -0.07 11.64
C TYR A 102 -13.58 -0.35 11.70
N THR A 103 -12.96 -0.60 10.55
CA THR A 103 -11.52 -0.85 10.45
C THR A 103 -10.95 -0.25 9.18
N PRO A 104 -9.75 0.35 9.20
CA PRO A 104 -9.09 0.83 7.99
C PRO A 104 -8.42 -0.31 7.21
N PHE A 105 -8.26 -1.48 7.83
CA PHE A 105 -7.67 -2.66 7.20
C PHE A 105 -8.54 -3.89 7.42
N LEU A 106 -8.73 -4.66 6.37
CA LEU A 106 -9.44 -5.92 6.43
C LEU A 106 -8.80 -6.90 5.45
N LYS A 107 -8.53 -8.11 5.92
CA LYS A 107 -7.99 -9.19 5.11
C LYS A 107 -8.85 -10.43 5.28
N VAL A 108 -9.16 -11.08 4.16
CA VAL A 108 -9.82 -12.39 4.16
C VAL A 108 -8.78 -13.42 3.78
N GLU A 109 -8.55 -14.38 4.66
CA GLU A 109 -7.59 -15.47 4.49
C GLU A 109 -8.35 -16.79 4.38
N GLN A 110 -7.95 -17.65 3.45
CA GLN A 110 -8.48 -19.00 3.30
C GLN A 110 -7.47 -20.03 3.82
N SER A 111 -7.95 -20.97 4.64
CA SER A 111 -7.19 -22.16 5.03
C SER A 111 -8.10 -23.37 4.89
N GLU A 112 -7.70 -24.35 4.07
CA GLU A 112 -8.53 -25.49 3.70
C GLU A 112 -9.89 -25.02 3.13
N ASP A 113 -11.01 -25.48 3.72
CA ASP A 113 -12.38 -25.10 3.37
C ASP A 113 -12.95 -24.02 4.31
N ARG A 114 -12.10 -23.23 4.97
CA ARG A 114 -12.51 -22.22 5.95
C ARG A 114 -11.96 -20.84 5.61
N PHE A 115 -12.78 -19.82 5.88
CA PHE A 115 -12.41 -18.42 5.75
C PHE A 115 -12.24 -17.77 7.12
N TYR A 116 -11.19 -16.96 7.23
CA TYR A 116 -10.84 -16.17 8.41
C TYR A 116 -10.80 -14.69 8.04
N ILE A 117 -11.35 -13.86 8.93
CA ILE A 117 -11.33 -12.42 8.77
C ILE A 117 -10.32 -11.84 9.75
N ARG A 118 -9.40 -11.03 9.23
CA ARG A 118 -8.40 -10.32 10.02
C ARG A 118 -8.56 -8.82 9.82
N SER A 119 -8.88 -8.11 10.90
CA SER A 119 -9.01 -6.65 10.92
C SER A 119 -7.76 -5.93 11.44
N ARG A 120 -6.67 -6.66 11.68
CA ARG A 120 -5.39 -6.11 12.17
C ARG A 120 -4.30 -6.30 11.12
N LEU A 121 -3.61 -5.22 10.75
CA LEU A 121 -2.47 -5.20 9.83
C LEU A 121 -1.23 -5.78 10.53
N ARG A 122 -0.60 -6.81 9.95
CA ARG A 122 0.60 -7.42 10.51
C ARG A 122 1.83 -6.73 9.96
N VAL A 123 2.63 -6.13 10.85
CA VAL A 123 3.83 -5.38 10.49
C VAL A 123 5.08 -6.04 11.09
N VAL A 124 6.15 -6.08 10.31
CA VAL A 124 7.50 -6.39 10.81
C VAL A 124 8.35 -5.14 10.73
N ASN A 125 9.10 -4.86 11.79
CA ASN A 125 10.07 -3.77 11.83
C ASN A 125 11.49 -4.33 11.77
N VAL A 126 12.32 -3.79 10.90
CA VAL A 126 13.72 -4.17 10.74
C VAL A 126 14.59 -2.93 10.88
N ASP A 127 15.32 -2.83 11.99
CA ASP A 127 16.19 -1.70 12.34
C ASP A 127 17.15 -2.11 13.46
N ASP A 128 18.42 -1.71 13.38
CA ASP A 128 19.45 -2.10 14.36
C ASP A 128 19.37 -1.30 15.67
N THR A 129 18.59 -0.20 15.71
CA THR A 129 18.49 0.73 16.83
C THR A 129 17.33 0.33 17.77
N PRO A 130 17.60 -0.23 18.97
CA PRO A 130 16.54 -0.79 19.82
C PRO A 130 15.53 0.26 20.32
N VAL A 131 16.00 1.50 20.52
CA VAL A 131 15.15 2.63 20.94
C VAL A 131 14.14 2.97 19.84
N LEU A 132 14.57 2.95 18.57
CA LEU A 132 13.70 3.22 17.43
C LEU A 132 12.70 2.08 17.22
N LEU A 133 13.14 0.82 17.33
CA LEU A 133 12.25 -0.33 17.31
C LEU A 133 11.14 -0.21 18.37
N LYS A 134 11.48 0.09 19.62
CA LYS A 134 10.48 0.27 20.69
C LYS A 134 9.53 1.44 20.40
N PHE A 135 10.05 2.53 19.86
CA PHE A 135 9.24 3.69 19.45
C PHE A 135 8.27 3.33 18.31
N LEU A 136 8.76 2.69 17.24
CA LEU A 136 7.94 2.26 16.11
C LEU A 136 6.84 1.31 16.55
N LYS A 137 7.18 0.31 17.38
CA LYS A 137 6.18 -0.63 17.93
C LYS A 137 5.05 0.11 18.66
N ASN A 138 5.41 0.96 19.62
CA ASN A 138 4.42 1.73 20.39
C ASN A 138 3.58 2.66 19.51
N THR A 139 4.19 3.31 18.52
CA THR A 139 3.50 4.20 17.58
C THR A 139 2.50 3.43 16.72
N LEU A 140 2.94 2.30 16.14
CA LEU A 140 2.11 1.47 15.27
C LEU A 140 0.94 0.84 16.03
N GLU A 141 1.21 0.23 17.18
CA GLU A 141 0.17 -0.43 17.98
C GLU A 141 -0.88 0.57 18.51
N LYS A 142 -0.51 1.83 18.77
CA LYS A 142 -1.44 2.91 19.12
C LYS A 142 -2.46 3.24 18.04
N LEU A 143 -2.20 2.87 16.78
CA LEU A 143 -3.18 3.03 15.71
C LEU A 143 -4.41 2.12 15.91
N GLY A 144 -4.31 1.08 16.76
CA GLY A 144 -5.42 0.23 17.16
C GLY A 144 -5.79 -0.85 16.14
N PHE A 145 -5.38 -0.73 14.89
CA PHE A 145 -5.57 -1.72 13.82
C PHE A 145 -4.28 -2.39 13.34
N VAL A 146 -3.14 -2.15 14.02
CA VAL A 146 -1.84 -2.69 13.63
C VAL A 146 -1.30 -3.61 14.73
N ASP A 147 -0.77 -4.75 14.33
CA ASP A 147 0.02 -5.66 15.16
C ASP A 147 1.45 -5.74 14.65
N VAL A 148 2.41 -5.36 15.50
CA VAL A 148 3.83 -5.56 15.21
C VAL A 148 4.21 -6.98 15.62
N ILE A 149 4.23 -7.88 14.64
CA ILE A 149 4.40 -9.32 14.87
C ILE A 149 5.85 -9.73 15.11
N ALA A 150 6.82 -8.92 14.67
CA ALA A 150 8.23 -9.14 14.96
C ALA A 150 9.04 -7.84 14.84
N GLN A 151 10.17 -7.83 15.53
CA GLN A 151 11.20 -6.80 15.43
C GLN A 151 12.53 -7.51 15.19
N ILE A 152 13.24 -7.12 14.15
CA ILE A 152 14.49 -7.75 13.72
C ILE A 152 15.57 -6.67 13.75
N SER A 153 16.64 -6.92 14.50
CA SER A 153 17.76 -5.97 14.63
C SER A 153 19.01 -6.37 13.85
N ASP A 154 18.97 -7.53 13.18
CA ASP A 154 20.10 -8.10 12.44
C ASP A 154 19.74 -8.29 10.97
N SER A 155 20.60 -7.79 10.10
CA SER A 155 20.45 -7.80 8.64
C SER A 155 20.76 -9.16 8.01
N ALA A 156 21.53 -10.03 8.67
CA ALA A 156 22.01 -11.30 8.08
C ALA A 156 20.85 -12.24 7.69
N ASP A 157 19.90 -12.43 8.61
CA ASP A 157 18.75 -13.34 8.44
C ASP A 157 17.43 -12.58 8.24
N ALA A 158 17.47 -11.26 8.08
CA ALA A 158 16.27 -10.42 8.02
C ALA A 158 15.31 -10.87 6.90
N ALA A 159 15.82 -11.14 5.70
CA ALA A 159 15.00 -11.56 4.57
C ALA A 159 14.25 -12.88 4.85
N GLN A 160 14.96 -13.91 5.32
CA GLN A 160 14.37 -15.21 5.62
C GLN A 160 13.30 -15.11 6.72
N LYS A 161 13.59 -14.37 7.80
CA LYS A 161 12.65 -14.17 8.91
C LYS A 161 11.39 -13.43 8.43
N VAL A 162 11.55 -12.35 7.66
CA VAL A 162 10.42 -11.60 7.09
C VAL A 162 9.55 -12.49 6.19
N LEU A 163 10.17 -13.25 5.28
CA LEU A 163 9.44 -14.13 4.36
C LEU A 163 8.67 -15.22 5.11
N SER A 164 9.29 -15.82 6.13
CA SER A 164 8.64 -16.86 6.97
C SER A 164 7.43 -16.32 7.74
N LEU A 165 7.50 -15.08 8.23
CA LEU A 165 6.40 -14.42 8.94
C LEU A 165 5.28 -13.95 8.01
N SER A 166 5.59 -13.69 6.74
CA SER A 166 4.65 -13.17 5.74
C SER A 166 3.80 -11.98 6.24
N PRO A 167 4.44 -10.87 6.66
CA PRO A 167 3.71 -9.67 7.06
C PRO A 167 2.97 -9.03 5.90
N ASP A 168 2.05 -8.11 6.22
CA ASP A 168 1.35 -7.29 5.23
C ASP A 168 2.10 -6.00 4.90
N LEU A 169 2.95 -5.54 5.82
CA LEU A 169 3.79 -4.37 5.64
C LEU A 169 5.12 -4.55 6.38
N LEU A 170 6.18 -4.06 5.76
CA LEU A 170 7.53 -4.09 6.29
C LEU A 170 8.00 -2.67 6.51
N THR A 171 8.53 -2.37 7.70
CA THR A 171 9.39 -1.19 7.88
C THR A 171 10.83 -1.64 7.88
N MET A 172 11.68 -0.96 7.12
CA MET A 172 13.06 -1.38 6.87
C MET A 172 14.03 -0.22 6.96
N ASP A 173 15.08 -0.39 7.75
CA ASP A 173 16.27 0.44 7.69
C ASP A 173 17.22 -0.01 6.57
N LEU A 174 17.84 0.96 5.89
CA LEU A 174 18.83 0.69 4.84
C LEU A 174 20.24 0.52 5.38
N GLN A 175 20.56 1.16 6.51
CA GLN A 175 21.89 1.14 7.11
C GLN A 175 21.91 0.32 8.39
N MET A 176 22.12 -0.98 8.22
CA MET A 176 22.38 -1.88 9.34
C MET A 176 23.79 -2.50 9.20
N PRO A 177 24.45 -2.85 10.32
CA PRO A 177 25.68 -3.62 10.29
C PRO A 177 25.51 -4.92 9.50
N GLY A 178 26.55 -5.29 8.75
CA GLY A 178 26.57 -6.51 7.95
C GLY A 178 26.03 -6.30 6.54
N LYS A 179 24.79 -6.74 6.29
CA LYS A 179 24.16 -6.75 4.97
C LYS A 179 23.45 -5.42 4.69
N ASN A 180 23.75 -4.84 3.53
CA ASN A 180 23.12 -3.61 3.06
C ASN A 180 21.59 -3.82 2.93
N GLY A 181 20.79 -2.94 3.55
CA GLY A 181 19.33 -3.08 3.57
C GLY A 181 18.69 -3.07 2.18
N VAL A 182 19.31 -2.43 1.18
CA VAL A 182 18.85 -2.50 -0.23
C VAL A 182 18.88 -3.93 -0.76
N VAL A 183 19.90 -4.72 -0.37
CA VAL A 183 20.02 -6.13 -0.76
C VAL A 183 18.91 -6.94 -0.11
N VAL A 184 18.64 -6.71 1.18
CA VAL A 184 17.57 -7.39 1.92
C VAL A 184 16.19 -7.08 1.31
N VAL A 185 15.94 -5.81 0.96
CA VAL A 185 14.71 -5.38 0.28
C VAL A 185 14.57 -6.10 -1.06
N ARG A 186 15.62 -6.16 -1.88
CA ARG A 186 15.60 -6.89 -3.16
C ARG A 186 15.28 -8.36 -2.98
N GLU A 187 15.95 -9.05 -2.07
CA GLU A 187 15.70 -10.47 -1.79
C GLU A 187 14.25 -10.74 -1.37
N ILE A 188 13.70 -9.91 -0.47
CA ILE A 188 12.30 -10.05 -0.04
C ILE A 188 11.38 -9.83 -1.24
N LEU A 189 11.56 -8.71 -1.96
CA LEU A 189 10.69 -8.34 -3.06
C LEU A 189 10.75 -9.36 -4.20
N ASP A 190 11.92 -9.91 -4.51
CA ASP A 190 12.16 -10.92 -5.55
C ASP A 190 11.43 -12.24 -5.26
N GLU A 191 11.30 -12.62 -3.99
CA GLU A 191 10.50 -13.79 -3.58
C GLU A 191 9.01 -13.44 -3.48
N LYS A 192 8.65 -12.41 -2.70
CA LYS A 192 7.26 -12.02 -2.43
C LYS A 192 7.12 -10.52 -2.24
N TYR A 193 6.21 -9.91 -2.98
CA TYR A 193 5.92 -8.50 -2.79
C TYR A 193 5.28 -8.25 -1.42
N ILE A 194 5.95 -7.44 -0.62
CA ILE A 194 5.49 -6.93 0.66
C ILE A 194 5.69 -5.41 0.60
N PRO A 195 4.64 -4.59 0.76
CA PRO A 195 4.77 -3.14 0.87
C PRO A 195 5.84 -2.77 1.89
N THR A 196 6.96 -2.24 1.40
CA THR A 196 8.15 -1.96 2.23
C THR A 196 8.34 -0.46 2.36
N LEU A 197 8.13 0.06 3.57
CA LEU A 197 8.36 1.45 3.93
C LEU A 197 9.77 1.60 4.50
N LEU A 198 10.62 2.33 3.79
CA LEU A 198 11.99 2.57 4.21
C LEU A 198 11.99 3.62 5.32
N ILE A 199 12.76 3.41 6.38
CA ILE A 199 12.93 4.38 7.46
C ILE A 199 14.43 4.63 7.64
N SER A 200 14.95 5.68 7.00
CA SER A 200 16.40 5.96 6.88
C SER A 200 16.76 7.32 7.48
N SER A 201 18.02 7.51 7.87
CA SER A 201 18.54 8.82 8.28
C SER A 201 18.71 9.81 7.11
N LEU A 202 18.88 11.09 7.47
CA LEU A 202 19.14 12.17 6.52
C LEU A 202 20.62 12.25 6.16
N SER A 203 21.11 11.41 5.26
CA SER A 203 22.43 11.65 4.67
C SER A 203 22.41 11.59 3.15
N MET A 204 23.26 12.42 2.52
CA MET A 204 23.41 12.43 1.05
C MET A 204 23.83 11.06 0.50
N LYS A 205 24.64 10.30 1.26
CA LYS A 205 25.01 8.93 0.89
C LYS A 205 23.79 8.01 0.89
N GLU A 206 22.89 8.15 1.87
CA GLU A 206 21.65 7.38 1.95
C GLU A 206 20.66 7.72 0.84
N GLY A 207 20.67 8.95 0.32
CA GLY A 207 19.80 9.34 -0.78
C GLY A 207 19.87 8.38 -1.97
N THR A 208 21.08 8.03 -2.40
CA THR A 208 21.27 7.05 -3.50
C THR A 208 20.70 5.67 -3.16
N LEU A 209 20.93 5.16 -1.95
CA LEU A 209 20.43 3.86 -1.49
C LEU A 209 18.89 3.82 -1.40
N VAL A 210 18.27 4.91 -0.96
CA VAL A 210 16.81 5.04 -0.91
C VAL A 210 16.22 4.92 -2.31
N PHE A 211 16.77 5.63 -3.30
CA PHE A 211 16.28 5.54 -4.68
C PHE A 211 16.55 4.16 -5.30
N ASP A 212 17.67 3.52 -4.99
CA ASP A 212 17.94 2.14 -5.41
C ASP A 212 16.92 1.13 -4.86
N ALA A 213 16.49 1.32 -3.60
CA ALA A 213 15.46 0.50 -2.98
C ALA A 213 14.05 0.79 -3.53
N LEU A 214 13.71 2.07 -3.76
CA LEU A 214 12.45 2.45 -4.41
C LEU A 214 12.38 1.88 -5.84
N ASN A 215 13.48 1.93 -6.59
CA ASN A 215 13.58 1.32 -7.92
C ASN A 215 13.49 -0.21 -7.88
N ALA A 216 13.95 -0.85 -6.80
CA ALA A 216 13.75 -2.27 -6.57
C ALA A 216 12.30 -2.65 -6.24
N GLY A 217 11.44 -1.68 -5.93
CA GLY A 217 10.02 -1.87 -5.65
C GLY A 217 9.63 -1.62 -4.20
N ALA A 218 10.49 -1.00 -3.38
CA ALA A 218 10.05 -0.46 -2.10
C ALA A 218 8.88 0.51 -2.30
N PHE A 219 7.95 0.54 -1.35
CA PHE A 219 6.71 1.29 -1.47
C PHE A 219 6.97 2.80 -1.39
N ASP A 220 7.65 3.21 -0.31
CA ASP A 220 7.96 4.60 -0.05
C ASP A 220 9.07 4.68 1.01
N TYR A 221 9.42 5.90 1.42
CA TYR A 221 10.37 6.15 2.50
C TYR A 221 9.87 7.21 3.47
N LEU A 222 10.43 7.17 4.68
CA LEU A 222 10.32 8.18 5.71
C LEU A 222 11.69 8.42 6.33
N GLN A 223 11.85 9.64 6.80
CA GLN A 223 13.03 10.03 7.53
C GLN A 223 12.94 9.57 8.99
N LYS A 224 14.01 8.99 9.54
CA LYS A 224 14.12 8.71 10.99
C LYS A 224 13.89 10.02 11.78
N PRO A 225 13.00 10.02 12.79
CA PRO A 225 12.67 11.23 13.52
C PRO A 225 13.75 11.61 14.51
N GLN A 226 14.02 12.91 14.63
CA GLN A 226 14.68 13.43 15.82
C GLN A 226 13.70 13.47 17.00
N LEU A 227 14.21 13.58 18.23
CA LEU A 227 13.38 13.61 19.46
C LEU A 227 12.25 14.65 19.40
N ALA A 228 12.53 15.84 18.87
CA ALA A 228 11.57 16.94 18.74
C ALA A 228 10.50 16.70 17.65
N GLU A 229 10.77 15.82 16.69
CA GLU A 229 9.95 15.63 15.48
C GLU A 229 9.05 14.39 15.55
N ARG A 230 9.07 13.67 16.68
CA ARG A 230 8.35 12.41 16.85
C ARG A 230 6.84 12.51 16.58
N ALA A 231 6.21 13.62 16.96
CA ALA A 231 4.77 13.82 16.71
C ALA A 231 4.47 13.93 15.22
N ARG A 232 5.25 14.72 14.48
CA ARG A 232 5.12 14.86 13.02
C ARG A 232 5.35 13.53 12.31
N PHE A 233 6.39 12.81 12.71
CA PHE A 233 6.70 11.48 12.15
C PHE A 233 5.58 10.46 12.39
N GLN A 234 4.89 10.51 13.54
CA GLN A 234 3.76 9.62 13.81
C GLN A 234 2.62 9.81 12.81
N GLU A 235 2.28 11.07 12.49
CA GLU A 235 1.25 11.37 11.49
C GLU A 235 1.70 10.98 10.09
N GLU A 236 2.93 11.30 9.68
CA GLU A 236 3.48 10.90 8.37
C GLU A 236 3.51 9.37 8.23
N LEU A 237 3.94 8.64 9.27
CA LEU A 237 3.95 7.18 9.29
C LEU A 237 2.54 6.60 9.10
N LYS A 238 1.56 7.15 9.82
CA LYS A 238 0.16 6.73 9.71
C LYS A 238 -0.38 6.97 8.30
N GLU A 239 -0.13 8.15 7.72
CA GLU A 239 -0.54 8.46 6.34
C GLU A 239 0.06 7.47 5.33
N ARG A 240 1.39 7.21 5.39
CA ARG A 240 2.05 6.28 4.47
C ARG A 240 1.51 4.86 4.61
N ILE A 241 1.23 4.40 5.83
CA ILE A 241 0.63 3.07 6.07
C ILE A 241 -0.76 3.00 5.45
N LEU A 242 -1.60 4.02 5.64
CA LEU A 242 -2.95 4.06 5.06
C LEU A 242 -2.89 4.01 3.52
N VAL A 243 -1.94 4.71 2.89
CA VAL A 243 -1.75 4.64 1.43
C VAL A 243 -1.19 3.28 0.99
N ALA A 244 -0.28 2.69 1.77
CA ALA A 244 0.30 1.38 1.46
C ALA A 244 -0.76 0.28 1.45
N ILE A 245 -1.68 0.30 2.41
CA ILE A 245 -2.74 -0.71 2.50
C ILE A 245 -3.82 -0.50 1.42
N ASP A 246 -4.07 0.74 0.98
CA ASP A 246 -5.13 1.08 0.01
C ASP A 246 -4.97 0.48 -1.39
N GLY A 247 -3.93 -0.32 -1.61
CA GLY A 247 -3.66 -0.92 -2.92
C GLY A 247 -3.08 0.08 -3.92
N ALA A 248 -2.75 1.30 -3.48
CA ALA A 248 -1.85 2.21 -4.20
C ALA A 248 -0.38 1.75 -4.12
N ALA A 249 -0.07 0.77 -3.25
CA ALA A 249 1.23 0.12 -3.25
C ALA A 249 1.49 -0.52 -4.62
N PRO A 250 2.62 -0.23 -5.27
CA PRO A 250 2.92 -0.77 -6.59
C PRO A 250 3.06 -2.28 -6.43
N THR A 251 2.02 -3.05 -6.76
CA THR A 251 2.15 -4.50 -6.94
C THR A 251 3.37 -4.71 -7.80
N LYS A 252 4.34 -5.50 -7.30
CA LYS A 252 5.59 -5.90 -7.96
C LYS A 252 5.48 -5.63 -9.47
N PRO A 253 6.27 -4.73 -10.07
CA PRO A 253 6.14 -4.45 -11.50
C PRO A 253 6.13 -5.81 -12.18
N ALA A 254 4.99 -6.18 -12.78
CA ALA A 254 4.80 -7.53 -13.28
C ALA A 254 6.05 -7.88 -14.11
N PRO A 255 6.66 -9.06 -13.92
CA PRO A 255 7.87 -9.44 -14.65
C PRO A 255 7.56 -9.13 -16.10
N LYS A 256 8.39 -8.30 -16.76
CA LYS A 256 8.14 -7.65 -18.05
C LYS A 256 7.50 -8.65 -19.04
N LYS A 257 6.19 -8.89 -18.94
CA LYS A 257 5.41 -9.60 -19.94
C LYS A 257 5.44 -8.60 -21.05
N SER A 258 6.25 -8.92 -22.07
CA SER A 258 6.47 -8.14 -23.29
C SER A 258 5.27 -7.22 -23.48
N ARG A 259 5.40 -5.96 -23.03
CA ARG A 259 4.28 -5.03 -23.11
C ARG A 259 3.88 -5.08 -24.56
N LYS A 260 2.58 -5.30 -24.86
CA LYS A 260 2.04 -4.88 -26.15
C LYS A 260 2.58 -3.49 -26.31
N LYS A 261 3.52 -3.32 -27.25
CA LYS A 261 4.09 -2.01 -27.55
C LYS A 261 2.87 -1.12 -27.65
N TRP A 262 2.70 -0.16 -26.73
CA TRP A 262 1.88 0.98 -27.09
C TRP A 262 2.36 1.36 -28.48
N PRO A 263 1.47 1.50 -29.48
CA PRO A 263 1.89 1.86 -30.83
C PRO A 263 2.89 2.97 -30.60
N ALA A 264 4.16 2.69 -30.91
CA ALA A 264 5.25 3.58 -30.53
C ALA A 264 4.75 4.91 -31.07
N LEU A 265 4.46 5.87 -30.18
CA LEU A 265 4.00 7.18 -30.61
C LEU A 265 5.06 7.58 -31.61
N THR A 266 4.69 7.55 -32.90
CA THR A 266 5.66 7.76 -33.95
C THR A 266 6.22 9.12 -33.60
N PRO A 267 7.52 9.24 -33.24
CA PRO A 267 8.07 10.54 -32.90
C PRO A 267 7.65 11.45 -34.04
N CYS A 268 6.91 12.53 -33.74
CA CYS A 268 6.40 13.41 -34.78
C CYS A 268 7.61 13.76 -35.66
N GLN A 269 7.65 13.19 -36.86
CA GLN A 269 8.76 13.36 -37.79
C GLN A 269 8.60 14.78 -38.33
N GLY A 270 9.26 15.72 -37.68
CA GLY A 270 9.12 17.15 -37.94
C GLY A 270 8.16 17.84 -36.97
N GLY A 271 8.71 18.76 -36.19
CA GLY A 271 7.96 19.64 -35.29
C GLY A 271 8.63 19.72 -33.93
N GLY A 272 9.38 20.79 -33.68
CA GLY A 272 9.71 21.19 -32.31
C GLY A 272 8.43 21.37 -31.49
N TYR A 273 8.55 21.28 -30.16
CA TYR A 273 7.46 21.69 -29.28
C TYR A 273 7.22 23.21 -29.44
N ASP A 274 6.00 23.67 -29.16
CA ASP A 274 5.72 25.10 -29.03
C ASP A 274 6.67 25.69 -27.98
N SER A 275 7.45 26.71 -28.35
CA SER A 275 8.42 27.35 -27.45
C SER A 275 7.75 27.99 -26.22
N ASN A 276 6.43 28.13 -26.22
CA ASN A 276 5.65 28.63 -25.08
C ASN A 276 5.10 27.52 -24.16
N LEU A 277 5.36 26.25 -24.46
CA LEU A 277 4.86 25.13 -23.67
C LEU A 277 5.81 24.80 -22.51
N ILE A 278 5.26 24.71 -21.30
CA ILE A 278 5.96 24.23 -20.10
C ILE A 278 5.16 23.06 -19.53
N TRP A 279 5.85 22.01 -19.10
CA TRP A 279 5.24 20.92 -18.35
C TRP A 279 5.42 21.14 -16.86
N CYS A 280 4.35 20.95 -16.07
CA CYS A 280 4.42 21.00 -14.61
C CYS A 280 3.87 19.69 -14.03
N ILE A 281 4.64 19.01 -13.20
CA ILE A 281 4.26 17.74 -12.58
C ILE A 281 4.33 17.88 -11.07
N GLY A 282 3.23 17.55 -10.38
CA GLY A 282 3.17 17.44 -8.93
C GLY A 282 3.14 15.97 -8.49
N ALA A 283 3.96 15.58 -7.52
CA ALA A 283 4.03 14.20 -7.03
C ALA A 283 4.33 14.11 -5.52
N SER A 284 3.96 12.98 -4.91
CA SER A 284 4.09 12.72 -3.47
C SER A 284 4.40 11.23 -3.21
N THR A 285 3.57 10.49 -2.47
CA THR A 285 3.69 9.03 -2.24
C THR A 285 3.77 8.26 -3.56
N GLY A 286 4.78 7.38 -3.70
CA GLY A 286 5.02 6.66 -4.95
C GLY A 286 5.45 7.55 -6.14
N GLY A 287 5.67 8.84 -5.90
CA GLY A 287 6.13 9.81 -6.88
C GLY A 287 7.48 9.46 -7.48
N PRO A 288 8.53 9.14 -6.69
CA PRO A 288 9.84 8.80 -7.24
C PRO A 288 9.83 7.65 -8.28
N PRO A 289 9.22 6.48 -8.01
CA PRO A 289 9.14 5.43 -9.03
C PRO A 289 8.22 5.80 -10.22
N ALA A 290 7.16 6.57 -9.99
CA ALA A 290 6.28 7.03 -11.06
C ALA A 290 6.98 8.01 -12.02
N LEU A 291 7.67 9.01 -11.48
CA LEU A 291 8.47 9.99 -12.21
C LEU A 291 9.60 9.30 -12.97
N THR A 292 10.33 8.39 -12.33
CA THR A 292 11.38 7.60 -13.00
C THR A 292 10.82 6.88 -14.22
N ARG A 293 9.66 6.25 -14.10
CA ARG A 293 9.01 5.54 -15.21
C ARG A 293 8.52 6.48 -16.32
N ILE A 294 7.95 7.63 -15.98
CA ILE A 294 7.46 8.61 -16.95
C ILE A 294 8.66 9.19 -17.71
N LEU A 295 9.62 9.77 -16.99
CA LEU A 295 10.74 10.50 -17.56
C LEU A 295 11.68 9.61 -18.39
N SER A 296 12.00 8.39 -17.91
CA SER A 296 12.83 7.44 -18.67
C SER A 296 12.18 6.93 -19.96
N SER A 297 10.86 7.13 -20.12
CA SER A 297 10.13 6.75 -21.34
C SER A 297 9.99 7.89 -22.36
N LEU A 298 10.39 9.11 -21.99
CA LEU A 298 10.29 10.29 -22.85
C LEU A 298 11.43 10.34 -23.88
N PRO A 299 11.22 11.00 -25.03
CA PRO A 299 12.26 11.24 -26.02
C PRO A 299 13.32 12.21 -25.50
N ALA A 300 14.46 12.31 -26.20
CA ALA A 300 15.54 13.25 -25.86
C ALA A 300 15.15 14.72 -25.98
N ARG A 301 14.10 15.04 -26.76
CA ARG A 301 13.58 16.40 -26.93
C ARG A 301 12.28 16.59 -26.16
N ILE A 302 12.29 17.44 -25.15
CA ILE A 302 11.13 17.75 -24.31
C ILE A 302 11.01 19.26 -24.07
N PRO A 303 9.79 19.79 -23.86
CA PRO A 303 9.63 21.16 -23.36
C PRO A 303 10.28 21.32 -21.97
N PRO A 304 10.58 22.55 -21.53
CA PRO A 304 10.96 22.80 -20.15
C PRO A 304 9.94 22.16 -19.20
N THR A 305 10.43 21.32 -18.30
CA THR A 305 9.57 20.58 -17.37
C THR A 305 9.93 20.98 -15.95
N LEU A 306 8.93 21.24 -15.12
CA LEU A 306 9.07 21.54 -13.71
C LEU A 306 8.41 20.45 -12.88
N ILE A 307 9.11 19.95 -11.87
CA ILE A 307 8.59 18.91 -10.99
C ILE A 307 8.59 19.40 -9.55
N VAL A 308 7.41 19.40 -8.94
CA VAL A 308 7.24 19.59 -7.50
C VAL A 308 6.97 18.23 -6.89
N GLN A 309 7.97 17.69 -6.21
CA GLN A 309 7.86 16.42 -5.50
C GLN A 309 7.91 16.70 -3.99
N HIS A 310 6.95 16.17 -3.23
CA HIS A 310 7.00 16.24 -1.77
C HIS A 310 8.08 15.29 -1.23
N ILE A 311 9.30 15.81 -1.11
CA ILE A 311 10.49 15.12 -0.60
C ILE A 311 11.29 16.08 0.32
N PRO A 312 12.02 15.58 1.32
CA PRO A 312 12.89 16.42 2.12
C PRO A 312 14.01 17.02 1.27
N ALA A 313 14.40 18.26 1.56
CA ALA A 313 15.39 19.03 0.80
C ALA A 313 16.76 18.34 0.66
N LEU A 314 17.13 17.45 1.59
CA LEU A 314 18.38 16.69 1.50
C LEU A 314 18.33 15.56 0.45
N PHE A 315 17.15 15.17 -0.02
CA PHE A 315 16.97 14.11 -1.01
C PHE A 315 16.70 14.62 -2.42
N SER A 316 16.25 15.87 -2.60
CA SER A 316 15.92 16.44 -3.92
C SER A 316 17.09 16.40 -4.88
N LYS A 317 18.29 16.82 -4.43
CA LYS A 317 19.51 16.72 -5.24
C LYS A 317 19.86 15.27 -5.63
N SER A 318 19.77 14.35 -4.68
CA SER A 318 20.07 12.93 -4.93
C SER A 318 19.05 12.30 -5.90
N PHE A 319 17.79 12.72 -5.80
CA PHE A 319 16.72 12.29 -6.70
C PHE A 319 16.96 12.78 -8.13
N ALA A 320 17.24 14.08 -8.28
CA ALA A 320 17.54 14.69 -9.57
C ALA A 320 18.75 14.01 -10.23
N ASN A 321 19.83 13.77 -9.46
CA ASN A 321 21.00 13.06 -9.96
C ASN A 321 20.69 11.63 -10.42
N SER A 322 19.85 10.90 -9.69
CA SER A 322 19.42 9.55 -10.08
C SER A 322 18.62 9.57 -11.37
N LEU A 323 17.68 10.51 -11.53
CA LEU A 323 16.92 10.69 -12.77
C LEU A 323 17.81 11.10 -13.94
N ASN A 324 18.78 11.99 -13.71
CA ASN A 324 19.73 12.47 -14.72
C ASN A 324 20.58 11.34 -15.31
N GLN A 325 20.84 10.28 -14.54
CA GLN A 325 21.55 9.09 -15.02
C GLN A 325 20.68 8.18 -15.89
N LEU A 326 19.35 8.26 -15.74
CA LEU A 326 18.39 7.38 -16.41
C LEU A 326 17.74 8.01 -17.64
N CYS A 327 17.74 9.34 -17.74
CA CYS A 327 17.05 10.09 -18.79
C CYS A 327 18.01 10.58 -19.88
N PRO A 328 17.55 10.75 -21.13
CA PRO A 328 18.36 11.25 -22.24
C PRO A 328 18.51 12.78 -22.26
N PHE A 329 17.91 13.49 -21.29
CA PHE A 329 17.92 14.95 -21.12
C PHE A 329 18.42 15.31 -19.71
N THR A 330 18.70 16.60 -19.48
CA THR A 330 19.24 17.05 -18.20
C THR A 330 18.14 17.07 -17.14
N VAL A 331 18.41 16.46 -15.99
CA VAL A 331 17.57 16.57 -14.79
C VAL A 331 18.40 17.17 -13.67
N LYS A 332 17.92 18.25 -13.07
CA LYS A 332 18.64 18.91 -11.96
C LYS A 332 17.70 19.45 -10.90
N GLU A 333 18.25 19.64 -9.71
CA GLU A 333 17.58 20.45 -8.70
C GLU A 333 17.58 21.91 -9.15
N VAL A 334 16.40 22.55 -9.13
CA VAL A 334 16.22 23.93 -9.58
C VAL A 334 16.94 24.90 -8.64
N GLU A 335 17.62 25.89 -9.23
CA GLU A 335 18.24 27.01 -8.50
C GLU A 335 17.43 28.29 -8.74
N ASP A 336 17.36 29.15 -7.72
CA ASP A 336 16.60 30.41 -7.82
C ASP A 336 17.18 31.31 -8.94
N GLY A 337 16.31 31.89 -9.76
CA GLY A 337 16.68 32.72 -10.91
C GLY A 337 17.16 31.98 -12.16
N GLU A 338 17.13 30.64 -12.17
CA GLU A 338 17.54 29.86 -13.33
C GLU A 338 16.53 29.93 -14.50
N PRO A 339 16.99 30.11 -15.77
CA PRO A 339 16.10 30.08 -16.91
C PRO A 339 15.55 28.68 -17.21
N LEU A 340 14.27 28.60 -17.56
CA LEU A 340 13.64 27.35 -17.99
C LEU A 340 14.05 27.03 -19.43
N LEU A 341 14.92 26.05 -19.59
CA LEU A 341 15.42 25.61 -20.89
C LEU A 341 14.71 24.34 -21.35
N PRO A 342 14.55 24.16 -22.67
CA PRO A 342 14.14 22.87 -23.19
C PRO A 342 15.14 21.77 -22.88
N ASP A 343 14.68 20.52 -22.91
CA ASP A 343 15.50 19.35 -22.60
C ASP A 343 16.07 19.41 -21.17
N HIS A 344 15.39 20.15 -20.28
CA HIS A 344 15.68 20.26 -18.85
C HIS A 344 14.43 19.97 -18.02
N VAL A 345 14.65 19.25 -16.92
CA VAL A 345 13.65 18.87 -15.90
C VAL A 345 14.10 19.29 -14.52
#